data_AF-A0A7S1L1B4-F1
#
_entry.id   AF-A0A7S1L1B4-F1
#
_cell.length_a   1.000
_cell.length_b   1.000
_cell.length_c   1.000
_cell.angle_alpha   90.00
_cell.angle_beta   90.00
_cell.angle_gamma   90.00
#
_symmetry.space_group_name_H-M   'P 1'
#
loop_
_entity.id
_entity.type
_entity.pdbx_description
1 polymer ?
#
loop_
_entity_poly.entity_id
_entity_poly.type
_entity_poly.pdbx_seq_one_letter_code
_entity_poly.pdbx_strand_id
1 'polypeptide(L)'
;FDGYEGRVLILDEVDALIIDEEPNEAFVYPNQELSEMASSVARSMANGTSPEQLKMGSKHPAGERVIREMAKEWARGQRLKAGEDFVYSKEMGRYCALHSGRANPKDWSLALECRNFQDKLSTHILFQERLFVMSRPRVFRKYHRILGLSGSIGSEAERRFLRDTYRAAFFEVPPFLKTCRGSPFHEAVPVRIGELKRPVYVETS
;
A
#
# COMPACT_ATOMS: atom_id res chain seq x y z
N PHE A 1 6.24 -22.14 -4.77
CA PHE A 1 5.68 -20.86 -5.29
C PHE A 1 6.67 -20.40 -6.32
N ASP A 2 6.59 -21.01 -7.50
CA ASP A 2 7.73 -21.10 -8.43
C ASP A 2 7.70 -19.97 -9.46
N GLY A 3 6.76 -19.03 -9.30
CA GLY A 3 6.52 -17.95 -10.26
C GLY A 3 7.55 -16.83 -10.25
N TYR A 4 8.51 -16.79 -9.33
CA TYR A 4 9.55 -15.74 -9.27
C TYR A 4 10.95 -16.27 -9.60
N GLU A 5 11.10 -17.59 -9.63
CA GLU A 5 12.37 -18.24 -9.96
C GLU A 5 12.72 -17.98 -11.43
N GLY A 6 13.99 -17.65 -11.69
CA GLY A 6 14.46 -17.25 -13.02
C GLY A 6 14.00 -15.87 -13.51
N ARG A 7 13.20 -15.11 -12.73
CA ARG A 7 12.73 -13.77 -13.14
C ARG A 7 13.63 -12.66 -12.62
N VAL A 8 13.88 -11.68 -13.48
CA VAL A 8 14.61 -10.44 -13.17
C VAL A 8 13.62 -9.30 -13.05
N LEU A 9 13.65 -8.58 -11.93
CA LEU A 9 12.90 -7.35 -11.74
C LEU A 9 13.77 -6.17 -12.19
N ILE A 10 13.31 -5.40 -13.17
CA ILE A 10 13.96 -4.16 -13.63
C ILE A 10 13.10 -2.98 -13.20
N LEU A 11 13.71 -2.02 -12.53
CA LEU A 11 13.04 -0.84 -11.99
C LEU A 11 13.68 0.42 -12.55
N ASP A 12 12.82 1.30 -13.06
CA ASP A 12 13.17 2.70 -13.28
C ASP A 12 12.84 3.43 -11.98
N GLU A 13 13.86 4.05 -11.39
CA GLU A 13 13.90 4.62 -10.04
C GLU A 13 13.84 3.59 -8.89
N VAL A 14 14.87 3.61 -8.03
CA VAL A 14 15.04 2.63 -6.95
C VAL A 14 14.32 3.02 -5.65
N ASP A 15 13.81 4.24 -5.58
CA ASP A 15 12.99 4.73 -4.48
C ASP A 15 11.69 3.92 -4.31
N ALA A 16 11.15 3.35 -5.39
CA ALA A 16 10.00 2.44 -5.35
C ALA A 16 10.23 1.16 -4.49
N LEU A 17 11.49 0.77 -4.24
CA LEU A 17 11.85 -0.32 -3.33
C LEU A 17 11.97 0.11 -1.87
N ILE A 18 12.17 1.41 -1.65
CA ILE A 18 12.26 2.02 -0.34
C ILE A 18 10.84 2.14 0.17
N ILE A 19 10.58 1.52 1.31
CA ILE A 19 9.24 1.47 1.86
C ILE A 19 9.29 2.22 3.18
N ASP A 20 8.73 3.42 3.15
CA ASP A 20 8.54 4.22 4.34
C ASP A 20 7.29 3.73 5.07
N GLU A 21 7.48 3.45 6.36
CA GLU A 21 6.47 3.19 7.40
C GLU A 21 5.54 1.97 7.24
N GLU A 22 5.05 1.61 6.05
CA GLU A 22 4.09 0.51 5.84
C GLU A 22 4.61 -0.59 4.89
N PRO A 23 5.47 -1.51 5.36
CA PRO A 23 6.03 -2.59 4.55
C PRO A 23 5.00 -3.66 4.15
N ASN A 24 3.83 -3.63 4.77
CA ASN A 24 2.81 -4.65 4.64
C ASN A 24 1.54 -4.06 4.05
N GLU A 25 1.06 -4.65 2.96
CA GLU A 25 -0.19 -4.29 2.32
C GLU A 25 -1.20 -5.41 2.56
N ALA A 26 -2.36 -5.06 3.13
CA ALA A 26 -3.45 -6.01 3.30
C ALA A 26 -4.34 -5.99 2.07
N PHE A 27 -4.49 -7.12 1.40
CA PHE A 27 -5.52 -7.25 0.38
C PHE A 27 -6.86 -7.52 1.07
N VAL A 28 -7.71 -6.49 1.06
CA VAL A 28 -9.03 -6.49 1.69
C VAL A 28 -10.10 -6.21 0.66
N TYR A 29 -11.29 -6.80 0.85
CA TYR A 29 -12.45 -6.51 0.00
C TYR A 29 -13.74 -6.52 0.82
N PRO A 30 -14.74 -5.71 0.44
CA PRO A 30 -16.08 -5.79 1.02
C PRO A 30 -16.69 -7.17 0.80
N ASN A 31 -17.11 -7.84 1.87
CA ASN A 31 -17.82 -9.10 1.78
C ASN A 31 -19.27 -8.90 2.28
N GLN A 32 -20.24 -9.00 1.38
CA GLN A 32 -21.64 -8.72 1.68
C GLN A 32 -22.23 -9.71 2.70
N GLU A 33 -22.00 -11.01 2.53
CA GLU A 33 -22.50 -12.04 3.45
C GLU A 33 -21.95 -11.83 4.88
N LEU A 34 -20.64 -11.55 4.98
CA LEU A 34 -20.03 -11.26 6.28
C LEU A 34 -20.49 -9.91 6.86
N SER A 35 -20.82 -8.93 6.01
CA SER A 35 -21.36 -7.63 6.42
C SER A 35 -22.77 -7.78 7.02
N GLU A 36 -23.62 -8.61 6.41
CA GLU A 36 -24.95 -8.93 6.94
C GLU A 36 -24.85 -9.63 8.29
N MET A 37 -23.94 -10.60 8.42
CA MET A 37 -23.67 -11.28 9.68
C MET A 37 -23.13 -10.32 10.74
N ALA A 38 -22.13 -9.49 10.40
CA ALA A 38 -21.57 -8.48 11.29
C ALA A 38 -22.65 -7.50 11.78
N SER A 39 -23.56 -7.10 10.90
CA SER A 39 -24.70 -6.26 11.24
C SER A 39 -25.70 -6.96 12.18
N SER A 40 -25.93 -8.26 11.99
CA SER A 40 -26.73 -9.06 12.93
C SER A 40 -26.07 -9.14 14.31
N VAL A 41 -24.76 -9.41 14.35
CA VAL A 41 -23.98 -9.44 15.59
C VAL A 41 -24.03 -8.07 16.29
N ALA A 42 -23.82 -6.98 15.55
CA ALA A 42 -23.90 -5.62 16.08
C ALA A 42 -25.27 -5.31 16.71
N ARG A 43 -26.38 -5.71 16.06
CA ARG A 43 -27.73 -5.59 16.61
C ARG A 43 -27.89 -6.37 17.93
N SER A 44 -27.43 -7.61 17.97
CA SER A 44 -27.51 -8.42 19.18
C SER A 44 -26.66 -7.87 20.33
N MET A 45 -25.45 -7.37 20.02
CA MET A 45 -24.58 -6.72 20.99
C MET A 45 -25.17 -5.40 21.51
N ALA A 46 -25.79 -4.60 20.64
CA ALA A 46 -26.51 -3.39 21.06
C ALA A 46 -27.66 -3.70 22.02
N ASN A 47 -28.27 -4.88 21.91
CA ASN A 47 -29.32 -5.38 22.80
C ASN A 47 -28.77 -6.08 24.06
N GLY A 48 -27.46 -6.05 24.31
CA GLY A 48 -26.83 -6.62 25.51
C GLY A 48 -26.55 -8.12 25.44
N THR A 49 -26.63 -8.75 24.26
CA THR A 49 -26.27 -10.17 24.10
C THR A 49 -24.75 -10.34 24.18
N SER A 50 -24.29 -11.32 24.95
CA SER A 50 -22.86 -11.63 25.07
C SER A 50 -22.30 -12.33 23.81
N PRO A 51 -21.01 -12.13 23.46
CA PRO A 51 -20.37 -12.84 22.35
C PRO A 51 -20.45 -14.37 22.47
N GLU A 52 -20.38 -14.91 23.68
CA GLU A 52 -20.44 -16.35 23.96
C GLU A 52 -21.80 -16.94 23.55
N GLN A 53 -22.90 -16.22 23.84
CA GLN A 53 -24.25 -16.63 23.42
C GLN A 53 -24.40 -16.63 21.90
N LEU A 54 -23.76 -15.70 21.20
CA LEU A 54 -23.82 -15.60 19.75
C LEU A 54 -23.06 -16.74 19.06
N LYS A 55 -21.94 -17.19 19.63
CA LYS A 55 -21.15 -18.30 19.06
C LYS A 55 -21.93 -19.60 18.98
N MET A 56 -22.76 -19.90 19.98
CA MET A 56 -23.55 -21.13 20.03
C MET A 56 -24.60 -21.24 18.90
N GLY A 57 -24.99 -20.12 18.28
CA GLY A 57 -26.03 -20.09 17.25
C GLY A 57 -25.53 -20.04 15.81
N SER A 58 -24.23 -19.83 15.57
CA SER A 58 -23.72 -19.60 14.21
C SER A 58 -23.35 -20.90 13.49
N LYS A 59 -23.98 -21.14 12.33
CA LYS A 59 -23.68 -22.29 11.44
C LYS A 59 -22.71 -21.96 10.32
N HIS A 60 -22.36 -20.69 10.16
CA HIS A 60 -21.51 -20.25 9.05
C HIS A 60 -20.03 -20.56 9.35
N PRO A 61 -19.22 -21.02 8.37
CA PRO A 61 -17.81 -21.36 8.59
C PRO A 61 -16.96 -20.24 9.19
N ALA A 62 -17.24 -18.99 8.78
CA ALA A 62 -16.58 -17.80 9.31
C ALA A 62 -17.27 -17.19 10.56
N GLY A 63 -18.33 -17.82 11.07
CA GLY A 63 -19.19 -17.26 12.09
C GLY A 63 -18.45 -16.91 13.38
N GLU A 64 -17.68 -17.86 13.90
CA GLU A 64 -16.90 -17.63 15.12
C GLU A 64 -15.85 -16.52 14.94
N ARG A 65 -15.20 -16.46 13.76
CA ARG A 65 -14.23 -15.41 13.42
C ARG A 65 -14.91 -14.03 13.44
N VAL A 66 -16.03 -13.88 12.73
CA VAL A 66 -16.77 -12.62 12.67
C VAL A 66 -17.22 -12.19 14.06
N ILE A 67 -17.81 -13.09 14.85
CA ILE A 67 -18.26 -12.77 16.21
C ILE A 67 -17.09 -12.29 17.08
N ARG A 68 -15.94 -12.98 17.02
CA ARG A 68 -14.75 -12.62 17.78
C ARG A 68 -14.20 -11.25 17.38
N GLU A 69 -14.09 -10.99 16.07
CA GLU A 69 -13.60 -9.71 15.55
C GLU A 69 -14.56 -8.58 15.88
N MET A 70 -15.87 -8.78 15.67
CA MET A 70 -16.91 -7.84 16.06
C MET A 70 -16.87 -7.56 17.55
N ALA A 71 -16.78 -8.56 18.42
CA ALA A 71 -16.73 -8.35 19.87
C ALA A 71 -15.55 -7.47 20.29
N LYS A 72 -14.37 -7.74 19.73
CA LYS A 72 -13.16 -6.96 19.99
C LYS A 72 -13.30 -5.53 19.49
N GLU A 73 -13.70 -5.34 18.24
CA GLU A 73 -13.74 -4.03 17.60
C GLU A 73 -14.96 -3.21 18.05
N TRP A 74 -16.04 -3.84 18.53
CA TRP A 74 -17.16 -3.18 19.20
C TRP A 74 -16.71 -2.48 20.48
N ALA A 75 -15.99 -3.19 21.34
CA ALA A 75 -15.41 -2.62 22.56
C ALA A 75 -14.30 -1.60 22.26
N ARG A 76 -13.60 -1.73 21.13
CA ARG A 76 -12.66 -0.71 20.66
C ARG A 76 -13.38 0.54 20.17
N GLY A 77 -14.45 0.40 19.39
CA GLY A 77 -15.29 1.50 18.91
C GLY A 77 -15.81 2.38 20.04
N GLN A 78 -16.23 1.77 21.16
CA GLN A 78 -16.65 2.50 22.36
C GLN A 78 -15.54 3.33 23.01
N ARG A 79 -14.28 2.94 22.82
CA ARG A 79 -13.10 3.61 23.38
C ARG A 79 -12.49 4.66 22.45
N LEU A 80 -12.93 4.72 21.19
CA LEU A 80 -12.50 5.76 20.26
C LEU A 80 -12.96 7.13 20.76
N LYS A 81 -12.11 8.13 20.60
CA LYS A 81 -12.36 9.51 21.03
C LYS A 81 -12.53 10.43 19.82
N ALA A 82 -13.59 11.23 19.86
CA ALA A 82 -13.81 12.27 18.87
C ALA A 82 -12.70 13.33 18.93
N GLY A 83 -12.22 13.78 17.78
CA GLY A 83 -11.13 14.76 17.66
C GLY A 83 -9.72 14.18 17.84
N GLU A 84 -9.58 12.94 18.32
CA GLU A 84 -8.32 12.19 18.34
C GLU A 84 -8.34 11.07 17.28
N ASP A 85 -9.31 10.16 17.36
CA ASP A 85 -9.40 8.99 16.49
C ASP A 85 -10.34 9.19 15.29
N PHE A 86 -11.37 10.03 15.44
CA PHE A 86 -12.38 10.25 14.40
C PHE A 86 -13.00 11.64 14.45
N VAL A 87 -13.63 12.03 13.34
CA VAL A 87 -14.43 13.26 13.22
C VAL A 87 -15.70 12.98 12.44
N TYR A 88 -16.78 13.72 12.71
CA TYR A 88 -18.03 13.62 11.97
C TYR A 88 -17.93 14.35 10.63
N SER A 89 -18.22 13.64 9.54
CA SER A 89 -18.38 14.23 8.22
C SER A 89 -19.85 14.49 7.94
N LYS A 90 -20.22 15.78 7.80
CA LYS A 90 -21.59 16.19 7.45
C LYS A 90 -21.98 15.71 6.05
N GLU A 91 -21.03 15.69 5.12
CA GLU A 91 -21.25 15.27 3.73
C GLU A 91 -21.60 13.78 3.65
N MET A 92 -20.91 12.93 4.43
CA MET A 92 -21.15 11.48 4.42
C MET A 92 -22.19 11.03 5.45
N GLY A 93 -22.60 11.90 6.37
CA GLY A 93 -23.52 11.55 7.46
C GLY A 93 -22.97 10.55 8.47
N ARG A 94 -21.65 10.39 8.56
CA ARG A 94 -20.98 9.39 9.42
C ARG A 94 -19.62 9.87 9.92
N TYR A 95 -19.04 9.15 10.88
CA TYR A 95 -17.67 9.36 11.34
C TYR A 95 -16.65 8.84 10.31
N CYS A 96 -15.57 9.61 10.17
CA CYS A 96 -14.38 9.29 9.38
C CYS A 96 -13.16 9.23 10.29
N ALA A 97 -12.18 8.40 9.95
CA ALA A 97 -10.94 8.29 10.71
C ALA A 97 -10.17 9.62 10.65
N LEU A 98 -9.54 9.98 11.76
CA LEU A 98 -8.68 11.14 11.88
C LEU A 98 -7.24 10.66 12.03
N HIS A 99 -6.38 11.00 11.07
CA HIS A 99 -4.95 10.69 11.13
C HIS A 99 -4.18 12.01 11.05
N SER A 100 -3.35 12.29 12.05
CA SER A 100 -2.51 13.49 12.12
C SER A 100 -3.28 14.80 11.86
N GLY A 101 -4.49 14.90 12.43
CA GLY A 101 -5.37 16.07 12.30
C GLY A 101 -6.11 16.19 10.96
N ARG A 102 -5.98 15.20 10.06
CA ARG A 102 -6.68 15.16 8.77
C ARG A 102 -7.70 14.03 8.75
N ALA A 103 -8.93 14.37 8.36
CA ALA A 103 -9.96 13.37 8.15
C ALA A 103 -9.67 12.60 6.85
N ASN A 104 -9.71 11.27 6.89
CA ASN A 104 -9.63 10.43 5.70
C ASN A 104 -10.97 9.71 5.48
N PRO A 105 -11.82 10.19 4.55
CA PRO A 105 -13.11 9.57 4.25
C PRO A 105 -13.02 8.15 3.67
N LYS A 106 -11.88 7.81 3.07
CA LYS A 106 -11.65 6.50 2.41
C LYS A 106 -11.09 5.45 3.37
N ASP A 107 -10.62 5.87 4.53
CA ASP A 107 -10.06 4.96 5.50
C ASP A 107 -11.17 4.13 6.17
N TRP A 108 -10.92 2.84 6.31
CA TRP A 108 -11.86 1.89 6.87
C TRP A 108 -11.27 1.22 8.10
N SER A 109 -12.05 1.16 9.17
CA SER A 109 -11.77 0.27 10.28
C SER A 109 -13.07 -0.29 10.84
N LEU A 110 -13.05 -1.57 11.20
CA LEU A 110 -14.21 -2.22 11.79
C LEU A 110 -14.63 -1.56 13.12
N ALA A 111 -13.68 -1.03 13.91
CA ALA A 111 -14.00 -0.28 15.12
C ALA A 111 -14.79 1.00 14.84
N LEU A 112 -14.44 1.72 13.78
CA LEU A 112 -15.16 2.93 13.38
C LEU A 112 -16.54 2.60 12.78
N GLU A 113 -16.66 1.51 12.03
CA GLU A 113 -17.98 0.99 11.60
C GLU A 113 -18.84 0.62 12.81
N CYS A 114 -18.28 -0.05 13.82
CA CYS A 114 -18.97 -0.33 15.08
C CYS A 114 -19.40 0.97 15.78
N ARG A 115 -18.53 1.99 15.83
CA ARG A 115 -18.85 3.28 16.44
C ARG A 115 -20.00 3.99 15.72
N ASN A 116 -19.96 4.03 14.39
CA ASN A 116 -21.04 4.58 13.56
C ASN A 116 -22.37 3.87 13.82
N PHE A 117 -22.33 2.55 13.99
CA PHE A 117 -23.52 1.76 14.31
C PHE A 117 -24.04 2.05 15.74
N GLN A 118 -23.15 2.10 16.73
CA GLN A 118 -23.47 2.40 18.13
C GLN A 118 -24.18 3.76 18.28
N ASP A 119 -23.70 4.76 17.54
CA ASP A 119 -24.25 6.12 17.55
C ASP A 119 -25.40 6.30 16.54
N LYS A 120 -25.90 5.22 15.95
CA LYS A 120 -27.05 5.18 15.02
C LYS A 120 -26.86 6.01 13.74
N LEU A 121 -25.60 6.25 13.35
CA LEU A 121 -25.23 6.88 12.08
C LEU A 121 -25.20 5.87 10.92
N SER A 122 -25.19 4.58 11.24
CA SER A 122 -25.37 3.50 10.27
C SER A 122 -26.27 2.40 10.84
N THR A 123 -27.03 1.74 9.96
CA THR A 123 -27.81 0.53 10.27
C THR A 123 -27.12 -0.74 9.78
N HIS A 124 -25.96 -0.61 9.16
CA HIS A 124 -25.20 -1.69 8.55
C HIS A 124 -23.72 -1.57 8.91
N ILE A 125 -23.06 -2.70 9.14
CA ILE A 125 -21.62 -2.81 9.30
C ILE A 125 -21.02 -3.24 7.98
N LEU A 126 -20.20 -2.38 7.37
CA LEU A 126 -19.37 -2.79 6.24
C LEU A 126 -18.22 -3.65 6.77
N PHE A 127 -18.28 -4.95 6.52
CA PHE A 127 -17.24 -5.90 6.90
C PHE A 127 -16.30 -6.15 5.72
N GLN A 128 -15.04 -5.74 5.87
CA GLN A 128 -14.00 -6.07 4.89
C GLN A 128 -13.29 -7.36 5.28
N GLU A 129 -13.27 -8.32 4.38
CA GLU A 129 -12.52 -9.54 4.55
C GLU A 129 -11.07 -9.36 4.09
N ARG A 130 -10.14 -9.75 4.95
CA ARG A 130 -8.72 -9.77 4.63
C ARG A 130 -8.32 -11.15 4.11
N LEU A 131 -7.95 -11.23 2.84
CA LEU A 131 -7.50 -12.50 2.25
C LEU A 131 -6.05 -12.81 2.60
N PHE A 132 -5.17 -11.84 2.41
CA PHE A 132 -3.76 -11.99 2.73
C PHE A 132 -3.12 -10.65 3.07
N VAL A 133 -1.98 -10.73 3.75
CA VAL A 133 -1.10 -9.60 4.00
C VAL A 133 0.20 -9.85 3.26
N MET A 134 0.56 -8.94 2.38
CA MET A 134 1.77 -9.01 1.59
C MET A 134 2.84 -8.09 2.20
N SER A 135 3.99 -8.65 2.55
CA SER A 135 5.18 -7.84 2.84
C SER A 135 5.90 -7.54 1.53
N ARG A 136 5.88 -6.28 1.08
CA ARG A 136 6.53 -5.87 -0.18
C ARG A 136 8.02 -6.25 -0.24
N PRO A 137 8.84 -6.01 0.80
CA PRO A 137 10.24 -6.43 0.78
C PRO A 137 10.39 -7.95 0.65
N ARG A 138 9.53 -8.71 1.34
CA ARG A 138 9.56 -10.17 1.29
C ARG A 138 9.18 -10.70 -0.09
N VAL A 139 8.28 -10.03 -0.81
CA VAL A 139 7.91 -10.41 -2.18
C VAL A 139 9.03 -10.06 -3.16
N PHE A 140 9.59 -8.87 -3.10
CA PHE A 140 10.68 -8.48 -4.01
C PHE A 140 11.94 -9.34 -3.81
N ARG A 141 12.23 -9.76 -2.59
CA ARG A 141 13.33 -10.71 -2.31
C ARG A 141 13.16 -12.10 -2.92
N LYS A 142 11.98 -12.44 -3.47
CA LYS A 142 11.77 -13.73 -4.17
C LYS A 142 12.25 -13.70 -5.61
N TYR A 143 12.44 -12.53 -6.23
CA TYR A 143 12.98 -12.45 -7.58
C TYR A 143 14.42 -12.99 -7.61
N HIS A 144 14.79 -13.64 -8.72
CA HIS A 144 16.14 -14.19 -8.87
C HIS A 144 17.20 -13.07 -8.86
N ARG A 145 16.92 -11.96 -9.54
CA ARG A 145 17.73 -10.74 -9.55
C ARG A 145 16.84 -9.50 -9.57
N ILE A 146 17.38 -8.40 -9.05
CA ILE A 146 16.78 -7.07 -9.12
C ILE A 146 17.84 -6.13 -9.71
N LEU A 147 17.46 -5.36 -10.73
CA LEU A 147 18.28 -4.31 -11.33
C LEU A 147 17.50 -3.00 -11.22
N GLY A 148 18.12 -2.02 -10.57
CA GLY A 148 17.52 -0.71 -10.35
C GLY A 148 18.35 0.38 -11.04
N LEU A 149 17.66 1.27 -11.74
CA LEU A 149 18.25 2.44 -12.38
C LEU A 149 17.79 3.69 -11.63
N SER A 150 18.68 4.63 -11.34
CA SER A 150 18.27 5.92 -10.74
C SER A 150 19.26 7.00 -11.11
N GLY A 151 18.76 8.23 -11.26
CA GLY A 151 19.58 9.42 -11.48
C GLY A 151 20.40 9.84 -10.26
N SER A 152 20.11 9.27 -9.08
CA SER A 152 20.91 9.46 -7.87
C SER A 152 21.05 8.15 -7.10
N ILE A 153 22.13 8.01 -6.32
CA ILE A 153 22.34 6.83 -5.46
C ILE A 153 21.50 6.95 -4.16
N GLY A 154 20.66 7.99 -4.03
CA GLY A 154 19.92 8.30 -2.81
C GLY A 154 20.81 8.76 -1.65
N SER A 155 20.18 9.05 -0.52
CA SER A 155 20.79 9.34 0.78
C SER A 155 21.43 8.11 1.43
N GLU A 156 22.26 8.30 2.46
CA GLU A 156 22.93 7.18 3.13
C GLU A 156 21.94 6.23 3.84
N ALA A 157 20.81 6.77 4.34
CA ALA A 157 19.76 5.97 4.97
C ALA A 157 19.11 5.01 3.96
N GLU A 158 18.78 5.53 2.77
CA GLU A 158 18.19 4.76 1.67
C GLU A 158 19.15 3.67 1.18
N ARG A 159 20.44 4.02 1.02
CA ARG A 159 21.48 3.05 0.64
C ARG A 159 21.63 1.93 1.65
N ARG A 160 21.61 2.26 2.95
CA ARG A 160 21.66 1.30 4.04
C ARG A 160 20.45 0.37 3.98
N PHE A 161 19.24 0.92 3.84
CA PHE A 161 18.03 0.12 3.72
C PHE A 161 18.10 -0.88 2.55
N LEU A 162 18.51 -0.42 1.37
CA LEU A 162 18.61 -1.27 0.17
C LEU A 162 19.70 -2.36 0.32
N ARG A 163 20.84 -2.06 0.96
CA ARG A 163 21.89 -3.05 1.29
C ARG A 163 21.36 -4.09 2.27
N ASP A 164 20.76 -3.66 3.37
CA ASP A 164 20.34 -4.56 4.44
C ASP A 164 19.16 -5.43 4.00
N THR A 165 18.22 -4.86 3.24
CA THR A 165 16.97 -5.52 2.85
C THR A 165 17.15 -6.39 1.59
N TYR A 166 17.82 -5.87 0.57
CA TYR A 166 17.93 -6.52 -0.75
C TYR A 166 19.34 -6.97 -1.10
N ARG A 167 20.34 -6.74 -0.23
CA ARG A 167 21.76 -6.99 -0.52
C ARG A 167 22.23 -6.23 -1.75
N ALA A 168 21.71 -5.03 -1.95
CA ALA A 168 22.01 -4.20 -3.10
C ALA A 168 23.49 -3.76 -3.10
N ALA A 169 24.11 -3.80 -4.27
CA ALA A 169 25.37 -3.13 -4.56
C ALA A 169 25.08 -1.90 -5.42
N PHE A 170 25.88 -0.85 -5.26
CA PHE A 170 25.71 0.39 -6.01
C PHE A 170 26.88 0.59 -6.96
N PHE A 171 26.57 1.02 -8.17
CA PHE A 171 27.55 1.36 -9.20
C PHE A 171 27.18 2.72 -9.79
N GLU A 172 28.09 3.68 -9.70
CA GLU A 172 27.91 5.01 -10.29
C GLU A 172 28.31 4.97 -11.75
N VAL A 173 27.36 5.22 -12.65
CA VAL A 173 27.65 5.36 -14.08
C VAL A 173 28.14 6.79 -14.32
N PRO A 174 29.36 6.97 -14.87
CA PRO A 174 29.87 8.30 -15.17
C PRO A 174 28.96 9.07 -16.13
N PRO A 175 28.71 10.37 -15.90
CA PRO A 175 27.92 11.18 -16.82
C PRO A 175 28.57 11.24 -18.20
N PHE A 176 27.78 10.99 -19.25
CA PHE A 176 28.23 10.97 -20.64
C PHE A 176 29.07 12.20 -21.03
N LEU A 177 28.61 13.40 -20.66
CA LEU A 177 29.29 14.67 -20.96
C LEU A 177 30.65 14.84 -20.26
N LYS A 178 30.92 14.07 -19.19
CA LYS A 178 32.22 14.09 -18.51
C LYS A 178 33.22 13.11 -19.13
N THR A 179 32.74 11.97 -19.64
CA THR A 179 33.58 10.88 -20.14
C THR A 179 33.83 10.91 -21.64
N CYS A 180 32.89 11.42 -22.43
CA CYS A 180 33.04 11.54 -23.87
C CYS A 180 33.59 12.94 -24.21
N ARG A 181 34.88 13.16 -23.97
CA ARG A 181 35.59 14.35 -24.46
C ARG A 181 36.31 13.98 -25.75
N GLY A 182 35.88 14.54 -26.89
CA GLY A 182 36.50 14.31 -28.20
C GLY A 182 35.64 13.58 -29.23
N SER A 183 34.37 13.30 -28.96
CA SER A 183 33.46 12.81 -30.00
C SER A 183 33.00 13.99 -30.90
N PRO A 184 33.05 13.87 -32.24
CA PRO A 184 32.74 14.96 -33.17
C PRO A 184 31.26 15.39 -33.16
N PHE A 185 30.42 14.76 -32.34
CA PHE A 185 28.98 15.01 -32.25
C PHE A 185 28.59 16.05 -31.17
N HIS A 186 29.55 16.69 -30.49
CA HIS A 186 29.25 17.60 -29.37
C HIS A 186 29.00 19.06 -29.76
N GLU A 187 29.43 19.48 -30.95
CA GLU A 187 29.07 20.80 -31.45
C GLU A 187 27.80 20.66 -32.30
N ALA A 188 26.69 21.23 -31.80
CA ALA A 188 25.50 21.39 -32.62
C ALA A 188 25.85 22.35 -33.77
N VAL A 189 26.25 21.81 -34.92
CA VAL A 189 26.45 22.61 -36.13
C VAL A 189 25.06 23.04 -36.61
N PRO A 190 24.72 24.33 -36.56
CA PRO A 190 23.42 24.79 -37.05
C PRO A 190 23.34 24.54 -38.55
N VAL A 191 22.37 23.70 -38.96
CA VAL A 191 22.09 23.48 -40.38
C VAL A 191 21.20 24.62 -40.86
N ARG A 192 21.61 25.32 -41.91
CA ARG A 192 20.75 26.33 -42.54
C ARG A 192 19.56 25.62 -43.20
N ILE A 193 18.37 26.15 -42.99
CA ILE A 193 17.14 25.61 -43.59
C ILE A 193 17.32 25.55 -45.11
N GLY A 194 17.36 24.33 -45.67
CA GLY A 194 17.56 24.07 -47.09
C GLY A 194 18.76 23.16 -47.44
N GLU A 195 19.68 22.90 -46.50
CA GLU A 195 20.82 21.99 -46.75
C GLU A 195 20.52 20.53 -46.37
N LEU A 196 20.70 19.61 -47.32
CA LEU A 196 20.66 18.16 -47.08
C LEU A 196 21.96 17.72 -46.39
N LYS A 197 21.86 17.20 -45.15
CA LYS A 197 23.00 16.55 -44.48
C LYS A 197 23.48 15.35 -45.31
N ARG A 198 24.71 15.37 -45.80
CA ARG A 198 25.37 14.15 -46.27
C ARG A 198 25.85 13.35 -45.04
N PRO A 199 25.42 12.10 -44.86
CA PRO A 199 25.94 11.28 -43.78
C PRO A 199 27.41 10.99 -44.03
N VAL A 200 28.27 11.44 -43.11
CA VAL A 200 29.68 11.05 -43.08
C VAL A 200 29.76 9.85 -42.15
N TYR A 201 30.05 8.67 -42.72
CA TYR A 201 30.35 7.48 -41.95
C TYR A 201 31.84 7.48 -41.63
N VAL A 202 32.19 7.30 -40.36
CA VAL A 202 33.57 7.05 -39.92
C VAL A 202 33.70 5.54 -39.79
N GLU A 203 34.55 4.93 -40.59
CA GLU A 203 34.92 3.52 -40.41
C GLU A 203 35.73 3.36 -39.13
N THR A 204 35.41 2.33 -38.36
CA THR A 204 36.06 2.02 -37.10
C THR A 204 37.42 1.40 -37.38
N SER A 205 38.48 1.97 -36.78
CA SER A 205 39.85 1.41 -36.78
C SER A 205 39.96 0.28 -35.77
#